data_AF-A0A0J1HGY7-F1
#
_entry.id   AF-A0A0J1HGY7-F1
#
_cell.length_a   1.000
_cell.length_b   1.000
_cell.length_c   1.000
_cell.angle_alpha   90.00
_cell.angle_beta   90.00
_cell.angle_gamma   90.00
#
_symmetry.space_group_name_H-M   'P 1'
#
loop_
_entity.id
_entity.type
_entity.pdbx_description
1 polymer ?
#
loop_
_entity_poly.entity_id
_entity_poly.type
_entity_poly.pdbx_seq_one_letter_code
_entity_poly.pdbx_strand_id
1 'polypeptide(L)'
;MNRAERHPFRALVLGDDTRSFLSVVRSLGKAGYDVHVVCFDRTSPALASKYITTAKFYNYQAYSQQEWQDAVFRLIERYQFDIVLPCDERAMYPLWQNREKLPAHTRLAVANEQAMEVLFDKWKTKQAALECGVPVAKGKLVNLADSSYQALAEEFGERFVIKPLQSFKEQALSRRQNVAIVSNCKEFGQLAAGSEPVMVEAFFAGFGEGVSVLSVNGKVHSAFSHRRAAEPERGGGSSYRVSIATDPEQLAAVEAMCQATQFTGVAMFEFRRGLPEKQEQPSAWILVEVNARFWGSLPLAVFCGMDFPAWYANYLMMGTLPSDDQTHYRSGYYARALTADLYELRREMASCHGKTRLLKKLFSRLADGHRLLLGKEKIDSFSLTDPLPFVREGVKIGAELAAAVTRRFPVLLKGRCLITRYRLKKLFRSNPHRRILFVCYGNIMRSPFAEQVCRQAVEQLNTGSGVESFGFHTPEDRQSPAEARQAALQLNYNLEDHRSKCLRQCDLEDSDVVFIFDEKNHAVITASYHVPNAFYLSDLQPFWNRTAGEVADPYGLGLEGVRNCYRQIEQCISRLSKDIISKGGAYER
;
A
#
# COMPACT_ATOMS: atom_id res chain seq x y z
N MET A 1 40.26 -7.52 -16.03
CA MET A 1 39.68 -8.71 -15.36
C MET A 1 38.51 -9.20 -16.21
N ASN A 2 38.55 -10.47 -16.62
CA ASN A 2 37.57 -11.08 -17.52
C ASN A 2 36.15 -11.04 -16.94
N ARG A 3 35.17 -10.65 -17.77
CA ARG A 3 33.74 -10.57 -17.41
C ARG A 3 33.08 -11.92 -17.12
N ALA A 4 33.82 -13.03 -17.29
CA ALA A 4 33.32 -14.40 -17.26
C ALA A 4 33.33 -15.08 -15.87
N GLU A 5 33.90 -14.47 -14.83
CA GLU A 5 34.05 -15.11 -13.51
C GLU A 5 33.42 -14.35 -12.33
N ARG A 6 32.75 -13.21 -12.55
CA ARG A 6 32.02 -12.56 -11.44
C ARG A 6 30.66 -13.22 -11.26
N HIS A 7 30.44 -13.79 -10.08
CA HIS A 7 29.09 -14.09 -9.61
C HIS A 7 28.22 -12.84 -9.73
N PRO A 8 26.95 -12.97 -10.15
CA PRO A 8 26.05 -11.83 -10.27
C PRO A 8 25.90 -11.16 -8.90
N PHE A 9 25.91 -9.83 -8.87
CA PHE A 9 25.62 -9.08 -7.64
C PHE A 9 24.22 -9.46 -7.13
N ARG A 10 24.10 -9.69 -5.83
CA ARG A 10 22.83 -10.03 -5.20
C ARG A 10 22.17 -8.76 -4.66
N ALA A 11 20.96 -8.49 -5.13
CA ALA A 11 20.17 -7.33 -4.74
C ALA A 11 18.97 -7.75 -3.87
N LEU A 12 18.75 -7.05 -2.77
CA LEU A 12 17.51 -7.12 -2.00
C LEU A 12 16.65 -5.89 -2.28
N VAL A 13 15.49 -6.08 -2.89
CA VAL A 13 14.53 -4.99 -3.17
C VAL A 13 13.36 -5.07 -2.20
N LEU A 14 13.04 -3.97 -1.52
CA LEU A 14 11.93 -3.92 -0.57
C LEU A 14 10.79 -3.05 -1.13
N GLY A 15 9.58 -3.59 -1.15
CA GLY A 15 8.40 -2.92 -1.70
C GLY A 15 7.43 -3.94 -2.30
N ASP A 16 6.33 -3.46 -2.89
CA ASP A 16 5.28 -4.35 -3.43
C ASP A 16 4.42 -3.75 -4.54
N ASP A 17 4.67 -2.52 -5.02
CA ASP A 17 3.82 -1.93 -6.05
C ASP A 17 4.17 -2.38 -7.49
N THR A 18 3.22 -2.22 -8.42
CA THR A 18 3.43 -2.49 -9.85
C THR A 18 4.11 -1.34 -10.60
N ARG A 19 4.56 -0.31 -9.86
CA ARG A 19 5.14 0.93 -10.39
C ARG A 19 6.63 0.99 -10.10
N SER A 20 7.01 1.59 -8.98
CA SER A 20 8.39 1.76 -8.54
C SER A 20 9.07 0.39 -8.33
N PHE A 21 8.49 -0.47 -7.50
CA PHE A 21 9.07 -1.74 -7.10
C PHE A 21 9.25 -2.70 -8.28
N LEU A 22 8.19 -2.95 -9.06
CA LEU A 22 8.28 -3.81 -10.24
C LEU A 22 9.27 -3.28 -11.30
N SER A 23 9.40 -1.95 -11.43
CA SER A 23 10.36 -1.36 -12.36
C SER A 23 11.80 -1.59 -11.90
N VAL A 24 12.08 -1.41 -10.60
CA VAL A 24 13.39 -1.71 -10.00
C VAL A 24 13.76 -3.18 -10.17
N VAL A 25 12.84 -4.10 -9.83
CA VAL A 25 13.05 -5.56 -9.98
C VAL A 25 13.40 -5.92 -11.43
N ARG A 26 12.63 -5.42 -12.40
CA ARG A 26 12.87 -5.70 -13.83
C ARG A 26 14.15 -5.09 -14.35
N SER A 27 14.49 -3.88 -13.90
CA SER A 27 15.71 -3.17 -14.29
C SER A 27 16.95 -3.95 -13.82
N LEU A 28 17.01 -4.29 -12.52
CA LEU A 28 18.13 -5.03 -11.95
C LEU A 28 18.26 -6.44 -12.53
N GLY A 29 17.14 -7.16 -12.70
CA GLY A 29 17.16 -8.49 -13.31
C GLY A 29 17.66 -8.48 -14.76
N LYS A 30 17.36 -7.43 -15.54
CA LYS A 30 17.91 -7.25 -16.90
C LYS A 30 19.39 -6.83 -16.87
N ALA A 31 19.81 -6.10 -15.85
CA ALA A 31 21.21 -5.74 -15.63
C ALA A 31 22.06 -6.92 -15.10
N GLY A 32 21.46 -8.08 -14.84
CA GLY A 32 22.15 -9.31 -14.44
C GLY A 32 22.31 -9.52 -12.94
N TYR A 33 21.58 -8.77 -12.11
CA TYR A 33 21.56 -8.97 -10.66
C TYR A 33 20.73 -10.20 -10.28
N ASP A 34 21.13 -10.93 -9.23
CA ASP A 34 20.29 -11.91 -8.54
C ASP A 34 19.34 -11.18 -7.58
N VAL A 35 18.06 -11.04 -7.97
CA VAL A 35 17.11 -10.18 -7.26
C VAL A 35 16.24 -10.98 -6.29
N HIS A 36 16.37 -10.65 -5.01
CA HIS A 36 15.52 -11.14 -3.93
C HIS A 36 14.63 -10.00 -3.44
N VAL A 37 13.47 -10.31 -2.89
CA VAL A 37 12.50 -9.30 -2.47
C VAL A 37 11.95 -9.54 -1.07
N VAL A 38 11.68 -8.43 -0.37
CA VAL A 38 10.83 -8.41 0.83
C VAL A 38 9.61 -7.56 0.51
N CYS A 39 8.43 -8.18 0.60
CA CYS A 39 7.16 -7.53 0.26
C CYS A 39 6.26 -7.42 1.49
N PHE A 40 5.50 -6.32 1.58
CA PHE A 40 4.51 -6.13 2.63
C PHE A 40 3.18 -6.80 2.28
N ASP A 41 2.82 -6.85 1.00
CA ASP A 41 1.63 -7.53 0.46
C ASP A 41 1.97 -8.80 -0.33
N ARG A 42 1.47 -9.95 0.13
CA ARG A 42 1.62 -11.29 -0.48
C ARG A 42 0.81 -11.46 -1.78
N THR A 43 -0.09 -10.54 -2.09
CA THR A 43 -1.00 -10.57 -3.24
C THR A 43 -0.59 -9.62 -4.36
N SER A 44 0.54 -8.92 -4.21
CA SER A 44 1.00 -7.99 -5.24
C SER A 44 1.18 -8.69 -6.60
N PRO A 45 0.65 -8.12 -7.69
CA PRO A 45 0.94 -8.62 -9.04
C PRO A 45 2.44 -8.63 -9.38
N ALA A 46 3.23 -7.74 -8.77
CA ALA A 46 4.66 -7.64 -9.03
C ALA A 46 5.43 -8.92 -8.65
N LEU A 47 4.93 -9.69 -7.68
CA LEU A 47 5.51 -10.96 -7.22
C LEU A 47 5.58 -12.04 -8.31
N ALA A 48 4.81 -11.90 -9.39
CA ALA A 48 4.85 -12.84 -10.50
C ALA A 48 5.92 -12.51 -11.54
N SER A 49 6.77 -11.51 -11.31
CA SER A 49 7.87 -11.18 -12.22
C SER A 49 8.88 -12.32 -12.25
N LYS A 50 9.30 -12.73 -13.44
CA LYS A 50 10.31 -13.78 -13.63
C LYS A 50 11.71 -13.39 -13.11
N TYR A 51 11.94 -12.10 -12.85
CA TYR A 51 13.22 -11.60 -12.36
C TYR A 51 13.36 -11.74 -10.83
N ILE A 52 12.31 -12.18 -10.13
CA ILE A 52 12.38 -12.42 -8.68
C ILE A 52 12.86 -13.86 -8.45
N THR A 53 14.03 -14.01 -7.85
CA THR A 53 14.60 -15.32 -7.47
C THR A 53 13.96 -15.85 -6.19
N THR A 54 13.86 -14.98 -5.17
CA THR A 54 13.31 -15.34 -3.85
C THR A 54 12.43 -14.22 -3.32
N ALA A 55 11.27 -14.58 -2.75
CA ALA A 55 10.38 -13.64 -2.06
C ALA A 55 10.24 -13.99 -0.58
N LYS A 56 10.32 -12.97 0.27
CA LYS A 56 10.01 -13.01 1.71
C LYS A 56 8.90 -12.02 2.01
N PHE A 57 8.12 -12.31 3.06
CA PHE A 57 6.91 -11.56 3.39
C PHE A 57 6.97 -11.11 4.84
N TYR A 58 7.45 -9.88 5.02
CA TYR A 58 7.56 -9.23 6.32
C TYR A 58 6.80 -7.91 6.24
N ASN A 59 5.83 -7.71 7.12
CA ASN A 59 4.98 -6.52 7.15
C ASN A 59 4.61 -6.09 8.57
N TYR A 60 4.16 -4.86 8.74
CA TYR A 60 3.83 -4.31 10.07
C TYR A 60 2.46 -4.73 10.61
N GLN A 61 1.70 -5.52 9.84
CA GLN A 61 0.42 -6.06 10.30
C GLN A 61 0.63 -7.39 11.03
N ALA A 62 1.48 -8.26 10.49
CA ALA A 62 1.77 -9.59 11.01
C ALA A 62 3.03 -9.65 11.88
N TYR A 63 3.86 -8.60 11.87
CA TYR A 63 5.07 -8.48 12.66
C TYR A 63 5.12 -7.11 13.32
N SER A 64 5.63 -7.04 14.55
CA SER A 64 6.05 -5.78 15.13
C SER A 64 7.18 -5.14 14.31
N GLN A 65 7.39 -3.84 14.50
CA GLN A 65 8.47 -3.12 13.82
C GLN A 65 9.85 -3.69 14.18
N GLN A 66 10.05 -4.19 15.40
CA GLN A 66 11.30 -4.82 15.80
C GLN A 66 11.48 -6.20 15.13
N GLU A 67 10.46 -7.06 15.16
CA GLU A 67 10.50 -8.36 14.50
C GLU A 67 10.75 -8.23 12.99
N TRP A 68 10.14 -7.23 12.35
CA TRP A 68 10.38 -6.90 10.95
C TRP A 68 11.85 -6.54 10.70
N GLN A 69 12.41 -5.63 11.50
CA GLN A 69 13.81 -5.20 11.37
C GLN A 69 14.76 -6.39 11.55
N ASP A 70 14.60 -7.14 12.63
CA ASP A 70 15.46 -8.29 12.92
C ASP A 70 15.38 -9.35 11.80
N ALA A 71 14.19 -9.59 11.25
CA ALA A 71 14.01 -10.52 10.14
C ALA A 71 14.72 -10.05 8.87
N VAL A 72 14.66 -8.74 8.54
CA VAL A 72 15.32 -8.17 7.37
C VAL A 72 16.84 -8.15 7.53
N PHE A 73 17.39 -7.73 8.67
CA PHE A 73 18.85 -7.74 8.90
C PHE A 73 19.42 -9.17 8.89
N ARG A 74 18.75 -10.14 9.54
CA ARG A 74 19.14 -11.56 9.44
C ARG A 74 19.09 -12.07 8.01
N LEU A 75 18.14 -11.61 7.20
CA LEU A 75 18.09 -11.97 5.78
C LEU A 75 19.29 -11.40 5.03
N ILE A 76 19.65 -10.14 5.29
CA ILE A 76 20.80 -9.47 4.68
C ILE A 76 22.10 -10.20 4.98
N GLU A 77 22.31 -10.56 6.24
CA GLU A 77 23.47 -11.35 6.65
C GLU A 77 23.45 -12.75 6.05
N ARG A 78 22.32 -13.47 6.11
CA ARG A 78 22.23 -14.84 5.62
C ARG A 78 22.52 -14.97 4.13
N TYR A 79 22.02 -14.04 3.34
CA TYR A 79 22.18 -14.06 1.89
C TYR A 79 23.33 -13.18 1.40
N GLN A 80 24.08 -12.50 2.29
CA GLN A 80 25.23 -11.65 1.92
C GLN A 80 24.89 -10.74 0.72
N PHE A 81 23.85 -9.90 0.86
CA PHE A 81 23.45 -9.02 -0.23
C PHE A 81 24.50 -7.95 -0.49
N ASP A 82 24.82 -7.73 -1.76
CA ASP A 82 25.73 -6.67 -2.20
C ASP A 82 25.05 -5.29 -2.12
N ILE A 83 23.74 -5.25 -2.42
CA ILE A 83 22.97 -4.01 -2.45
C ILE A 83 21.54 -4.20 -1.93
N VAL A 84 21.05 -3.22 -1.18
CA VAL A 84 19.69 -3.16 -0.63
C VAL A 84 18.97 -1.93 -1.17
N LEU A 85 17.81 -2.10 -1.80
CA LEU A 85 17.04 -1.05 -2.46
C LEU A 85 15.62 -0.94 -1.87
N PRO A 86 15.39 -0.05 -0.90
CA PRO A 86 14.04 0.25 -0.44
C PRO A 86 13.29 1.12 -1.47
N CYS A 87 12.13 0.68 -1.93
CA CYS A 87 11.32 1.40 -2.91
C CYS A 87 10.31 2.38 -2.28
N ASP A 88 10.11 2.30 -0.96
CA ASP A 88 9.22 3.18 -0.22
C ASP A 88 9.72 3.43 1.22
N GLU A 89 9.16 4.45 1.86
CA GLU A 89 9.59 4.95 3.16
C GLU A 89 9.42 3.94 4.30
N ARG A 90 8.52 2.95 4.15
CA ARG A 90 8.30 1.91 5.15
C ARG A 90 9.59 1.12 5.36
N ALA A 91 10.20 0.66 4.27
CA ALA A 91 11.46 -0.06 4.33
C ALA A 91 12.66 0.86 4.54
N MET A 92 12.63 2.06 3.95
CA MET A 92 13.77 2.96 3.92
C MET A 92 14.16 3.49 5.31
N TYR A 93 13.20 3.96 6.12
CA TYR A 93 13.54 4.58 7.41
C TYR A 93 14.21 3.60 8.39
N PRO A 94 13.66 2.40 8.66
CA PRO A 94 14.30 1.48 9.60
C PRO A 94 15.70 1.03 9.13
N LEU A 95 15.88 0.84 7.83
CA LEU A 95 17.18 0.47 7.25
C LEU A 95 18.20 1.60 7.35
N TRP A 96 17.78 2.84 7.11
CA TRP A 96 18.64 4.02 7.22
C TRP A 96 19.09 4.28 8.66
N GLN A 97 18.15 4.19 9.62
CA GLN A 97 18.43 4.43 11.03
C GLN A 97 19.37 3.41 11.65
N ASN A 98 19.32 2.17 11.15
CA ASN A 98 20.13 1.06 11.63
C ASN A 98 21.20 0.64 10.60
N ARG A 99 21.63 1.57 9.74
CA ARG A 99 22.54 1.29 8.62
C ARG A 99 23.90 0.78 9.08
N GLU A 100 24.32 1.13 10.30
CA GLU A 100 25.52 0.63 10.96
C GLU A 100 25.50 -0.88 11.23
N LYS A 101 24.31 -1.51 11.24
CA LYS A 101 24.16 -2.97 11.35
C LYS A 101 24.33 -3.69 10.00
N LEU A 102 24.39 -2.95 8.88
CA LEU A 102 24.62 -3.57 7.59
C LEU A 102 26.06 -4.10 7.49
N PRO A 103 26.28 -5.25 6.86
CA PRO A 103 27.64 -5.71 6.55
C PRO A 103 28.41 -4.64 5.76
N ALA A 104 29.71 -4.50 6.02
CA ALA A 104 30.53 -3.44 5.41
C ALA A 104 30.58 -3.47 3.86
N HIS A 105 30.33 -4.63 3.25
CA HIS A 105 30.27 -4.80 1.80
C HIS A 105 28.90 -4.44 1.21
N THR A 106 27.85 -4.40 2.03
CA THR A 106 26.47 -4.15 1.58
C THR A 106 26.26 -2.65 1.36
N ARG A 107 25.81 -2.27 0.17
CA ARG A 107 25.42 -0.90 -0.16
C ARG A 107 23.92 -0.69 0.09
N LEU A 108 23.57 0.38 0.79
CA LEU A 108 22.17 0.81 0.93
C LEU A 108 21.85 1.89 -0.11
N ALA A 109 20.97 1.59 -1.05
CA ALA A 109 20.61 2.49 -2.15
C ALA A 109 19.56 3.53 -1.72
N VAL A 110 19.98 4.43 -0.83
CA VAL A 110 19.21 5.59 -0.35
C VAL A 110 20.00 6.87 -0.59
N ALA A 111 19.39 8.03 -0.39
CA ALA A 111 20.10 9.30 -0.51
C ALA A 111 21.23 9.44 0.52
N ASN A 112 22.21 10.30 0.26
CA ASN A 112 23.23 10.68 1.25
C ASN A 112 22.60 11.33 2.50
N GLU A 113 23.33 11.32 3.62
CA GLU A 113 22.84 11.76 4.94
C GLU A 113 22.24 13.17 4.93
N GLN A 114 22.96 14.14 4.36
CA GLN A 114 22.48 15.53 4.25
C GLN A 114 21.14 15.61 3.49
N ALA A 115 20.98 14.86 2.40
CA ALA A 115 19.74 14.83 1.64
C ALA A 115 18.62 14.08 2.37
N MET A 116 18.94 13.02 3.13
CA MET A 116 17.97 12.30 3.96
C MET A 116 17.36 13.21 5.03
N GLU A 117 18.16 14.10 5.63
CA GLU A 117 17.70 15.03 6.66
C GLU A 117 16.82 16.17 6.14
N VAL A 118 17.05 16.59 4.89
CA VAL A 118 16.38 17.75 4.28
C VAL A 118 15.18 17.33 3.42
N LEU A 119 15.36 16.38 2.49
CA LEU A 119 14.39 16.09 1.42
C LEU A 119 13.22 15.19 1.85
N PHE A 120 13.27 14.59 3.04
CA PHE A 120 12.19 13.75 3.58
C PHE A 120 11.27 14.50 4.55
N ASP A 121 11.66 15.70 4.97
CA ASP A 121 10.82 16.63 5.71
C ASP A 121 10.34 17.74 4.76
N LYS A 122 9.01 17.84 4.58
CA LYS A 122 8.43 18.81 3.64
C LYS A 122 8.73 20.26 4.00
N TRP A 123 8.87 20.57 5.28
CA TRP A 123 9.19 21.93 5.72
C TRP A 123 10.66 22.25 5.45
N LYS A 124 11.58 21.36 5.82
CA LYS A 124 13.01 21.56 5.51
C LYS A 124 13.27 21.60 4.01
N THR A 125 12.61 20.73 3.23
CA THR A 125 12.67 20.75 1.76
C THR A 125 12.27 22.12 1.21
N LYS A 126 11.19 22.70 1.75
CA LYS A 126 10.70 24.02 1.36
C LYS A 126 11.68 25.13 1.72
N GLN A 127 12.29 25.08 2.90
CA GLN A 127 13.31 26.05 3.31
C GLN A 127 14.53 25.99 2.37
N ALA A 128 15.03 24.79 2.09
CA ALA A 128 16.13 24.60 1.15
C ALA A 128 15.78 25.09 -0.28
N ALA A 129 14.53 24.87 -0.73
CA ALA A 129 14.05 25.40 -2.00
C ALA A 129 14.08 26.94 -2.02
N LEU A 130 13.60 27.60 -0.97
CA LEU A 130 13.64 29.07 -0.84
C LEU A 130 15.07 29.62 -0.86
N GLU A 131 15.99 28.97 -0.14
CA GLU A 131 17.42 29.34 -0.13
C GLU A 131 18.08 29.19 -1.51
N CYS A 132 17.63 28.21 -2.30
CA CYS A 132 18.08 28.00 -3.68
C CYS A 132 17.36 28.91 -4.70
N GLY A 133 16.46 29.80 -4.27
CA GLY A 133 15.65 30.64 -5.16
C GLY A 133 14.59 29.87 -5.97
N VAL A 134 14.25 28.65 -5.55
CA VAL A 134 13.24 27.81 -6.21
C VAL A 134 11.84 28.25 -5.77
N PRO A 135 10.93 28.59 -6.72
CA PRO A 135 9.57 28.98 -6.39
C PRO A 135 8.81 27.86 -5.63
N VAL A 136 8.17 28.23 -4.52
CA VAL A 136 7.31 27.36 -3.71
C VAL A 136 6.02 28.10 -3.36
N ALA A 137 4.96 27.37 -2.99
CA ALA A 137 3.74 28.01 -2.49
C ALA A 137 4.02 28.77 -1.17
N LYS A 138 3.36 29.91 -0.95
CA LYS A 138 3.32 30.57 0.35
C LYS A 138 2.79 29.59 1.41
N GLY A 139 3.47 29.44 2.55
CA GLY A 139 3.00 28.54 3.61
C GLY A 139 3.84 28.59 4.88
N LYS A 140 3.28 28.08 5.98
CA LYS A 140 3.90 28.06 7.32
C LYS A 140 3.55 26.79 8.11
N LEU A 141 4.23 26.59 9.22
CA LEU A 141 3.86 25.59 10.22
C LEU A 141 2.72 26.10 11.09
N VAL A 142 1.71 25.26 11.29
CA VAL A 142 0.49 25.58 12.04
C VAL A 142 0.13 24.40 12.93
N ASN A 143 -0.20 24.66 14.19
CA ASN A 143 -0.93 23.70 15.02
C ASN A 143 -2.43 23.85 14.72
N LEU A 144 -3.06 22.82 14.18
CA LEU A 144 -4.47 22.88 13.79
C LEU A 144 -5.42 23.10 14.97
N ALA A 145 -5.02 22.66 16.18
CA ALA A 145 -5.81 22.87 17.38
C ALA A 145 -5.96 24.37 17.74
N ASP A 146 -4.98 25.18 17.34
CA ASP A 146 -4.88 26.60 17.69
C ASP A 146 -5.35 27.51 16.53
N SER A 147 -6.00 26.95 15.50
CA SER A 147 -6.37 27.69 14.28
C SER A 147 -7.79 27.42 13.85
N SER A 148 -8.41 28.42 13.21
CA SER A 148 -9.70 28.30 12.55
C SER A 148 -9.57 28.29 11.03
N TYR A 149 -10.57 27.73 10.35
CA TYR A 149 -10.64 27.81 8.90
C TYR A 149 -10.58 29.25 8.39
N GLN A 150 -11.31 30.17 9.04
CA GLN A 150 -11.38 31.58 8.63
C GLN A 150 -10.02 32.27 8.67
N ALA A 151 -9.25 32.07 9.75
CA ALA A 151 -7.92 32.65 9.89
C ALA A 151 -6.95 32.13 8.80
N LEU A 152 -7.00 30.83 8.50
CA LEU A 152 -6.16 30.25 7.45
C LEU A 152 -6.62 30.66 6.05
N ALA A 153 -7.92 30.80 5.83
CA ALA A 153 -8.49 31.24 4.56
C ALA A 153 -8.12 32.70 4.24
N GLU A 154 -8.07 33.57 5.26
CA GLU A 154 -7.64 34.96 5.10
C GLU A 154 -6.16 35.06 4.67
N GLU A 155 -5.30 34.19 5.20
CA GLU A 155 -3.86 34.24 4.93
C GLU A 155 -3.41 33.50 3.65
N PHE A 156 -4.06 32.37 3.34
CA PHE A 156 -3.66 31.45 2.27
C PHE A 156 -4.69 31.33 1.13
N GLY A 157 -5.81 32.05 1.24
CA GLY A 157 -6.95 32.00 0.33
C GLY A 157 -8.02 31.00 0.75
N GLU A 158 -9.25 31.16 0.23
CA GLU A 158 -10.42 30.31 0.56
C GLU A 158 -10.20 28.81 0.32
N ARG A 159 -9.18 28.48 -0.49
CA ARG A 159 -8.71 27.12 -0.70
C ARG A 159 -7.24 27.03 -0.33
N PHE A 160 -6.90 26.12 0.55
CA PHE A 160 -5.52 25.90 1.01
C PHE A 160 -5.22 24.40 1.16
N VAL A 161 -3.94 24.07 1.27
CA VAL A 161 -3.44 22.70 1.37
C VAL A 161 -2.84 22.49 2.75
N ILE A 162 -3.23 21.40 3.42
CA ILE A 162 -2.64 20.95 4.68
C ILE A 162 -1.82 19.69 4.39
N LYS A 163 -0.54 19.71 4.75
CA LYS A 163 0.40 18.61 4.55
C LYS A 163 1.06 18.21 5.88
N PRO A 164 1.05 16.92 6.24
CA PRO A 164 1.92 16.41 7.29
C PRO A 164 3.39 16.51 6.83
N LEU A 165 4.31 16.80 7.76
CA LEU A 165 5.73 17.01 7.44
C LEU A 165 6.34 15.79 6.75
N GLN A 166 5.94 14.59 7.16
CA GLN A 166 6.41 13.32 6.62
C GLN A 166 5.24 12.47 6.11
N SER A 167 5.47 11.62 5.11
CA SER A 167 4.44 10.73 4.56
C SER A 167 4.13 9.55 5.48
N PHE A 168 5.09 9.10 6.29
CA PHE A 168 4.94 8.09 7.33
C PHE A 168 5.61 8.62 8.59
N LYS A 169 5.05 8.31 9.76
CA LYS A 169 5.73 8.52 11.03
C LYS A 169 6.54 7.28 11.36
N GLU A 170 7.71 7.47 11.93
CA GLU A 170 8.59 6.38 12.38
C GLU A 170 7.89 5.40 13.33
N GLN A 171 7.07 5.93 14.25
CA GLN A 171 6.32 5.13 15.22
C GLN A 171 5.03 4.51 14.64
N ALA A 172 4.68 4.81 13.38
CA ALA A 172 3.44 4.38 12.74
C ALA A 172 3.62 4.10 11.23
N LEU A 173 4.59 3.25 10.89
CA LEU A 173 4.91 2.88 9.50
C LEU A 173 3.80 2.06 8.80
N SER A 174 2.81 1.54 9.54
CA SER A 174 1.65 0.84 8.99
C SER A 174 0.62 1.78 8.35
N ARG A 175 0.69 3.10 8.62
CA ARG A 175 -0.29 4.07 8.14
C ARG A 175 0.37 5.28 7.50
N ARG A 176 0.05 5.51 6.22
CA ARG A 176 0.44 6.73 5.51
C ARG A 176 -0.39 7.93 5.98
N GLN A 177 0.27 9.06 6.18
CA GLN A 177 -0.37 10.35 6.44
C GLN A 177 -0.87 10.96 5.12
N ASN A 178 -2.04 11.60 5.17
CA ASN A 178 -2.70 12.13 3.96
C ASN A 178 -2.55 13.65 3.86
N VAL A 179 -2.40 14.13 2.64
CA VAL A 179 -2.53 15.55 2.30
C VAL A 179 -4.01 15.88 2.14
N ALA A 180 -4.44 17.01 2.70
CA ALA A 180 -5.81 17.50 2.57
C ALA A 180 -5.82 18.83 1.80
N ILE A 181 -6.74 18.95 0.84
CA ILE A 181 -7.08 20.23 0.23
C ILE A 181 -8.39 20.66 0.86
N VAL A 182 -8.38 21.79 1.58
CA VAL A 182 -9.51 22.29 2.35
C VAL A 182 -10.11 23.48 1.63
N SER A 183 -11.44 23.46 1.46
CA SER A 183 -12.18 24.55 0.79
C SER A 183 -13.37 25.07 1.59
N ASN A 184 -13.60 24.55 2.80
CA ASN A 184 -14.67 25.00 3.68
C ASN A 184 -14.46 24.55 5.14
N CYS A 185 -15.22 25.16 6.07
CA CYS A 185 -15.18 24.85 7.49
C CYS A 185 -15.51 23.38 7.82
N LYS A 186 -16.40 22.75 7.05
CA LYS A 186 -16.81 21.35 7.31
C LYS A 186 -15.66 20.39 7.03
N GLU A 187 -14.94 20.58 5.91
CA GLU A 187 -13.74 19.81 5.59
C GLU A 187 -12.65 20.02 6.63
N PHE A 188 -12.45 21.26 7.09
CA PHE A 188 -11.49 21.56 8.16
C PHE A 188 -11.83 20.83 9.46
N GLY A 189 -13.10 20.87 9.90
CA GLY A 189 -13.55 20.21 11.13
C GLY A 189 -13.51 18.67 11.09
N GLN A 190 -13.32 18.06 9.91
CA GLN A 190 -13.12 16.62 9.75
C GLN A 190 -11.65 16.21 9.92
N LEU A 191 -10.72 17.16 9.93
CA LEU A 191 -9.31 16.88 10.14
C LEU A 191 -9.07 16.57 11.62
N ALA A 192 -8.27 15.56 11.90
CA ALA A 192 -7.84 15.28 13.26
C ALA A 192 -6.93 16.42 13.73
N ALA A 193 -7.35 17.15 14.77
CA ALA A 193 -6.50 18.10 15.48
C ALA A 193 -5.45 17.29 16.26
N GLY A 194 -4.29 17.06 15.63
CA GLY A 194 -3.12 16.52 16.31
C GLY A 194 -2.43 17.60 17.15
N SER A 195 -1.60 17.18 18.10
CA SER A 195 -0.73 18.07 18.88
C SER A 195 0.52 18.54 18.12
N GLU A 196 0.80 17.94 16.96
CA GLU A 196 1.97 18.27 16.16
C GLU A 196 1.64 19.31 15.08
N PRO A 197 2.60 20.21 14.76
CA PRO A 197 2.44 21.16 13.69
C PRO A 197 2.37 20.47 12.32
N VAL A 198 1.53 21.01 11.45
CA VAL A 198 1.42 20.64 10.04
C VAL A 198 1.81 21.82 9.17
N MET A 199 2.18 21.55 7.92
CA MET A 199 2.46 22.62 6.95
C MET A 199 1.14 23.03 6.27
N VAL A 200 0.81 24.31 6.33
CA VAL A 200 -0.32 24.92 5.61
C VAL A 200 0.23 25.76 4.47
N GLU A 201 -0.32 25.58 3.27
CA GLU A 201 0.12 26.27 2.06
C GLU A 201 -1.05 26.83 1.25
N ALA A 202 -0.82 27.96 0.59
CA ALA A 202 -1.73 28.51 -0.41
C ALA A 202 -1.94 27.50 -1.55
N PHE A 203 -3.19 27.38 -2.01
CA PHE A 203 -3.52 26.47 -3.10
C PHE A 203 -3.04 27.02 -4.45
N PHE A 204 -2.17 26.27 -5.13
CA PHE A 204 -1.71 26.60 -6.47
C PHE A 204 -2.48 25.81 -7.54
N ALA A 205 -3.37 26.48 -8.28
CA ALA A 205 -4.13 25.87 -9.37
C ALA A 205 -3.22 25.54 -10.56
N GLY A 206 -3.39 24.37 -11.17
CA GLY A 206 -2.45 23.88 -12.18
C GLY A 206 -2.50 22.36 -12.38
N PHE A 207 -1.56 21.87 -13.18
CA PHE A 207 -1.33 20.44 -13.42
C PHE A 207 0.05 20.01 -12.90
N GLY A 208 0.18 18.73 -12.55
CA GLY A 208 1.44 18.18 -12.03
C GLY A 208 2.46 17.89 -13.12
N GLU A 209 3.69 18.32 -12.89
CA GLU A 209 4.89 17.95 -13.64
C GLU A 209 5.90 17.30 -12.68
N GLY A 210 6.88 16.59 -13.21
CA GLY A 210 7.99 16.14 -12.39
C GLY A 210 9.27 15.98 -13.18
N VAL A 211 10.38 16.34 -12.54
CA VAL A 211 11.74 16.19 -13.04
C VAL A 211 12.44 15.15 -12.18
N SER A 212 12.81 14.04 -12.81
CA SER A 212 13.49 12.92 -12.19
C SER A 212 14.98 12.97 -12.50
N VAL A 213 15.82 12.76 -11.50
CA VAL A 213 17.29 12.86 -11.65
C VAL A 213 18.04 11.71 -11.00
N LEU A 214 19.22 11.43 -11.54
CA LEU A 214 20.32 10.76 -10.86
C LEU A 214 21.39 11.83 -10.62
N SER A 215 21.79 12.00 -9.37
CA SER A 215 22.82 12.95 -8.97
C SER A 215 23.91 12.24 -8.17
N VAL A 216 25.13 12.76 -8.28
CA VAL A 216 26.28 12.35 -7.47
C VAL A 216 26.99 13.61 -6.97
N ASN A 217 27.15 13.71 -5.65
CA ASN A 217 27.78 14.85 -4.98
C ASN A 217 27.21 16.21 -5.45
N GLY A 218 25.90 16.26 -5.64
CA GLY A 218 25.17 17.43 -6.09
C GLY A 218 25.22 17.73 -7.58
N LYS A 219 25.97 16.96 -8.38
CA LYS A 219 25.96 17.07 -9.84
C LYS A 219 24.92 16.13 -10.45
N VAL A 220 23.99 16.69 -11.22
CA VAL A 220 23.01 15.92 -11.99
C VAL A 220 23.69 15.26 -13.20
N HIS A 221 23.51 13.95 -13.34
CA HIS A 221 24.07 13.14 -14.43
C HIS A 221 23.04 12.67 -15.44
N SER A 222 21.76 12.68 -15.08
CA SER A 222 20.67 12.39 -16.00
C SER A 222 19.39 13.03 -15.49
N ALA A 223 18.53 13.50 -16.40
CA ALA A 223 17.27 14.13 -16.09
C ALA A 223 16.15 13.62 -17.01
N PHE A 224 14.95 13.43 -16.44
CA PHE A 224 13.77 12.98 -17.17
C PHE A 224 12.55 13.77 -16.73
N SER A 225 11.84 14.37 -17.68
CA SER A 225 10.66 15.19 -17.39
C SER A 225 9.37 14.51 -17.83
N HIS A 226 8.34 14.61 -16.97
CA HIS A 226 7.00 14.12 -17.27
C HIS A 226 5.92 15.08 -16.79
N ARG A 227 4.73 14.91 -17.36
CA ARG A 227 3.50 15.60 -16.97
C ARG A 227 2.39 14.61 -16.68
N ARG A 228 1.53 14.92 -15.71
CA ARG A 228 0.27 14.20 -15.50
C ARG A 228 -0.66 14.47 -16.68
N ALA A 229 -0.99 13.42 -17.44
CA ALA A 229 -1.88 13.53 -18.60
C ALA A 229 -3.35 13.67 -18.16
N ALA A 230 -3.68 13.22 -16.96
CA ALA A 230 -4.94 13.48 -16.28
C ALA A 230 -4.68 13.87 -14.81
N GLU A 231 -5.29 14.95 -14.35
CA GLU A 231 -5.19 15.41 -12.96
C GLU A 231 -6.53 15.15 -12.24
N PRO A 232 -6.55 14.36 -11.15
CA PRO A 232 -7.75 14.20 -10.34
C PRO A 232 -8.14 15.53 -9.67
N GLU A 233 -9.45 15.84 -9.61
CA GLU A 233 -9.97 17.11 -9.05
C GLU A 233 -9.54 17.39 -7.58
N ARG A 234 -9.27 16.32 -6.80
CA ARG A 234 -8.85 16.39 -5.39
C ARG A 234 -7.36 16.09 -5.19
N GLY A 235 -6.57 16.11 -6.26
CA GLY A 235 -5.20 15.58 -6.26
C GLY A 235 -5.17 14.05 -6.20
N GLY A 236 -4.02 13.45 -6.49
CA GLY A 236 -3.84 12.01 -6.54
C GLY A 236 -2.53 11.60 -7.18
N GLY A 237 -2.26 10.31 -7.23
CA GLY A 237 -1.06 9.77 -7.84
C GLY A 237 -1.04 9.95 -9.37
N SER A 238 0.14 9.83 -9.98
CA SER A 238 0.33 9.89 -11.43
C SER A 238 -0.14 8.60 -12.12
N SER A 239 -1.46 8.37 -12.15
CA SER A 239 -2.09 7.18 -12.76
C SER A 239 -1.87 7.15 -14.28
N TYR A 240 -1.92 8.31 -14.93
CA TYR A 240 -1.69 8.47 -16.36
C TYR A 240 -0.77 9.66 -16.64
N ARG A 241 0.35 9.40 -17.32
CA ARG A 241 1.41 10.40 -17.55
C ARG A 241 2.00 10.34 -18.94
N VAL A 242 2.64 11.44 -19.31
CA VAL A 242 3.34 11.63 -20.58
C VAL A 242 4.74 12.17 -20.36
N SER A 243 5.73 11.66 -21.10
CA SER A 243 7.08 12.22 -21.14
C SER A 243 7.06 13.54 -21.92
N ILE A 244 7.69 14.57 -21.38
CA ILE A 244 7.77 15.89 -22.02
C ILE A 244 9.24 16.27 -22.20
N ALA A 245 9.55 17.29 -23.02
CA ALA A 245 10.88 17.88 -23.02
C ALA A 245 11.19 18.50 -21.64
N THR A 246 12.45 18.46 -21.23
CA THR A 246 12.87 19.07 -19.97
C THR A 246 12.83 20.59 -20.07
N ASP A 247 12.11 21.22 -19.14
CA ASP A 247 12.12 22.67 -18.98
C ASP A 247 13.47 23.09 -18.36
N PRO A 248 14.25 23.97 -19.02
CA PRO A 248 15.55 24.40 -18.52
C PRO A 248 15.50 25.10 -17.15
N GLU A 249 14.43 25.85 -16.86
CA GLU A 249 14.30 26.57 -15.58
C GLU A 249 14.03 25.59 -14.43
N GLN A 250 13.15 24.59 -14.66
CA GLN A 250 12.92 23.54 -13.69
C GLN A 250 14.19 22.70 -13.46
N LEU A 251 14.93 22.39 -14.51
CA LEU A 251 16.19 21.64 -14.39
C LEU A 251 17.22 22.43 -13.58
N ALA A 252 17.40 23.72 -13.86
CA ALA A 252 18.32 24.58 -13.11
C ALA A 252 17.95 24.64 -11.62
N ALA A 253 16.66 24.72 -11.29
CA ALA A 253 16.19 24.64 -9.91
C ALA A 253 16.49 23.30 -9.24
N VAL A 254 16.31 22.19 -9.96
CA VAL A 254 16.68 20.85 -9.46
C VAL A 254 18.18 20.74 -9.23
N GLU A 255 19.00 21.23 -10.18
CA GLU A 255 20.46 21.25 -10.06
C GLU A 255 20.92 22.07 -8.85
N ALA A 256 20.34 23.26 -8.64
CA ALA A 256 20.63 24.10 -7.48
C ALA A 256 20.33 23.38 -6.16
N MET A 257 19.17 22.73 -6.04
CA MET A 257 18.83 21.95 -4.84
C MET A 257 19.73 20.73 -4.65
N CYS A 258 20.09 20.03 -5.74
CA CYS A 258 21.04 18.92 -5.68
C CYS A 258 22.41 19.40 -5.19
N GLN A 259 22.91 20.53 -5.70
CA GLN A 259 24.17 21.13 -5.27
C GLN A 259 24.14 21.54 -3.79
N ALA A 260 23.08 22.22 -3.35
CA ALA A 260 22.94 22.69 -1.96
C ALA A 260 22.91 21.54 -0.95
N THR A 261 22.36 20.38 -1.33
CA THR A 261 22.24 19.19 -0.48
C THR A 261 23.34 18.14 -0.72
N GLN A 262 24.31 18.44 -1.59
CA GLN A 262 25.33 17.50 -2.08
C GLN A 262 24.71 16.15 -2.51
N PHE A 263 23.54 16.22 -3.16
CA PHE A 263 22.68 15.08 -3.39
C PHE A 263 23.39 13.96 -4.14
N THR A 264 23.41 12.78 -3.54
CA THR A 264 23.80 11.52 -4.17
C THR A 264 22.65 10.55 -4.08
N GLY A 265 22.13 10.13 -5.23
CA GLY A 265 20.99 9.22 -5.31
C GLY A 265 20.07 9.52 -6.48
N VAL A 266 18.87 8.96 -6.40
CA VAL A 266 17.79 9.19 -7.36
C VAL A 266 16.63 9.91 -6.70
N ALA A 267 16.05 10.88 -7.39
CA ALA A 267 14.92 11.64 -6.89
C ALA A 267 13.96 12.02 -8.00
N MET A 268 12.72 12.29 -7.62
CA MET A 268 11.77 13.02 -8.45
C MET A 268 11.31 14.27 -7.73
N PHE A 269 11.57 15.42 -8.34
CA PHE A 269 11.07 16.72 -7.92
C PHE A 269 9.69 16.92 -8.56
N GLU A 270 8.64 17.05 -7.74
CA GLU A 270 7.28 17.31 -8.21
C GLU A 270 7.03 18.81 -8.29
N PHE A 271 6.54 19.25 -9.43
CA PHE A 271 6.16 20.63 -9.70
C PHE A 271 4.66 20.73 -9.98
N ARG A 272 4.11 21.93 -9.79
CA ARG A 272 2.81 22.32 -10.35
C ARG A 272 3.00 23.51 -11.26
N ARG A 273 2.46 23.41 -12.48
CA ARG A 273 2.47 24.49 -13.46
C ARG A 273 1.10 25.13 -13.57
N GLY A 274 1.06 26.46 -13.61
CA GLY A 274 -0.14 27.26 -13.71
C GLY A 274 -0.94 26.97 -14.97
N LEU A 275 -2.24 27.30 -14.93
CA LEU A 275 -3.08 27.23 -16.13
C LEU A 275 -2.87 28.50 -16.96
N PRO A 276 -2.72 28.39 -18.30
CA PRO A 276 -2.45 29.53 -19.17
C PRO A 276 -3.48 30.69 -19.11
N GLU A 277 -4.71 30.42 -18.66
CA GLU A 277 -5.81 31.39 -18.69
C GLU A 277 -6.11 32.07 -17.34
N LYS A 278 -5.44 31.69 -16.23
CA LYS A 278 -5.83 32.09 -14.87
C LYS A 278 -4.76 32.78 -14.02
N GLN A 279 -3.62 33.13 -14.60
CA GLN A 279 -2.53 33.84 -13.89
C GLN A 279 -1.94 34.93 -14.78
N GLU A 280 -1.45 36.02 -14.17
CA GLU A 280 -0.72 37.10 -14.86
C GLU A 280 0.55 36.59 -15.57
N GLN A 281 1.07 35.42 -15.16
CA GLN A 281 2.15 34.69 -15.84
C GLN A 281 1.69 33.27 -16.20
N PRO A 282 1.27 33.01 -17.45
CA PRO A 282 0.72 31.73 -17.92
C PRO A 282 1.69 30.54 -17.86
N SER A 283 2.95 30.76 -17.46
CA SER A 283 4.04 29.77 -17.41
C SER A 283 4.58 29.51 -16.01
N ALA A 284 4.07 30.18 -14.97
CA ALA A 284 4.61 30.06 -13.62
C ALA A 284 4.47 28.62 -13.08
N TRP A 285 5.52 28.15 -12.39
CA TRP A 285 5.57 26.84 -11.78
C TRP A 285 6.10 26.95 -10.35
N ILE A 286 5.72 26.01 -9.50
CA ILE A 286 6.23 25.88 -8.13
C ILE A 286 6.66 24.45 -7.84
N LEU A 287 7.68 24.28 -6.99
CA LEU A 287 8.01 23.01 -6.37
C LEU A 287 6.96 22.65 -5.31
N VAL A 288 6.52 21.39 -5.30
CA VAL A 288 5.47 20.88 -4.41
C VAL A 288 5.99 19.87 -3.40
N GLU A 289 6.84 18.95 -3.85
CA GLU A 289 7.49 17.93 -3.02
C GLU A 289 8.71 17.34 -3.74
N VAL A 290 9.61 16.73 -2.97
CA VAL A 290 10.72 15.94 -3.50
C VAL A 290 10.57 14.51 -3.00
N ASN A 291 10.58 13.55 -3.92
CA ASN A 291 10.60 12.14 -3.64
C ASN A 291 12.03 11.62 -3.84
N ALA A 292 12.88 11.70 -2.80
CA ALA A 292 14.29 11.28 -2.84
C ALA A 292 14.48 9.75 -2.74
N ARG A 293 13.72 9.02 -3.56
CA ARG A 293 13.70 7.55 -3.70
C ARG A 293 13.10 7.18 -5.06
N PHE A 294 12.99 5.89 -5.38
CA PHE A 294 12.22 5.46 -6.55
C PHE A 294 10.74 5.87 -6.45
N TRP A 295 10.22 6.46 -7.52
CA TRP A 295 8.90 7.14 -7.55
C TRP A 295 7.87 6.40 -8.41
N GLY A 296 6.60 6.78 -8.27
CA GLY A 296 5.48 6.07 -8.91
C GLY A 296 5.39 6.21 -10.43
N SER A 297 5.98 7.26 -11.03
CA SER A 297 6.03 7.42 -12.50
C SER A 297 7.31 6.86 -13.13
N LEU A 298 8.18 6.21 -12.34
CA LEU A 298 9.39 5.53 -12.82
C LEU A 298 9.17 4.59 -14.02
N PRO A 299 8.07 3.81 -14.13
CA PRO A 299 7.84 2.98 -15.31
C PRO A 299 7.84 3.75 -16.63
N LEU A 300 7.42 5.02 -16.62
CA LEU A 300 7.45 5.88 -17.80
C LEU A 300 8.90 6.23 -18.18
N ALA A 301 9.72 6.62 -17.20
CA ALA A 301 11.12 6.97 -17.42
C ALA A 301 11.87 5.78 -18.07
N VAL A 302 11.75 4.59 -17.48
CA VAL A 302 12.34 3.35 -18.01
C VAL A 302 11.81 3.02 -19.39
N PHE A 303 10.50 3.21 -19.63
CA PHE A 303 9.91 3.03 -20.96
C PHE A 303 10.48 3.99 -22.01
N CYS A 304 10.85 5.20 -21.61
CA CYS A 304 11.43 6.21 -22.49
C CYS A 304 12.94 6.07 -22.70
N GLY A 305 13.60 5.14 -21.99
CA GLY A 305 15.04 4.86 -22.10
C GLY A 305 15.86 5.18 -20.84
N MET A 306 15.23 5.74 -19.80
CA MET A 306 15.92 6.24 -18.61
C MET A 306 15.92 5.20 -17.48
N ASP A 307 17.01 4.44 -17.36
CA ASP A 307 17.12 3.29 -16.45
C ASP A 307 17.75 3.66 -15.09
N PHE A 308 17.12 4.60 -14.39
CA PHE A 308 17.56 5.08 -13.07
C PHE A 308 17.91 3.97 -12.06
N PRO A 309 17.17 2.84 -11.95
CA PRO A 309 17.52 1.79 -11.00
C PRO A 309 18.84 1.11 -11.30
N ALA A 310 19.06 0.70 -12.56
CA ALA A 310 20.31 0.08 -12.97
C ALA A 310 21.49 1.06 -12.86
N TRP A 311 21.30 2.31 -13.28
CA TRP A 311 22.36 3.33 -13.18
C TRP A 311 22.75 3.60 -11.74
N TYR A 312 21.78 3.73 -10.83
CA TYR A 312 22.10 3.98 -9.43
C TYR A 312 22.78 2.78 -8.77
N ALA A 313 22.28 1.56 -9.03
CA ALA A 313 22.91 0.34 -8.52
C ALA A 313 24.32 0.15 -9.07
N ASN A 314 24.54 0.38 -10.35
CA ASN A 314 25.86 0.28 -10.98
C ASN A 314 26.84 1.32 -10.45
N TYR A 315 26.37 2.54 -10.17
CA TYR A 315 27.18 3.56 -9.52
C TYR A 315 27.63 3.12 -8.12
N LEU A 316 26.70 2.64 -7.29
CA LEU A 316 27.04 2.21 -5.92
C LEU A 316 27.97 0.98 -5.89
N MET A 317 27.81 0.06 -6.85
CA MET A 317 28.59 -1.18 -6.89
C MET A 317 29.92 -1.04 -7.63
N MET A 318 29.99 -0.18 -8.65
CA MET A 318 31.09 -0.16 -9.61
C MET A 318 31.60 1.25 -9.93
N GLY A 319 31.01 2.31 -9.34
CA GLY A 319 31.34 3.70 -9.68
C GLY A 319 30.95 4.09 -11.12
N THR A 320 30.12 3.30 -11.78
CA THR A 320 29.76 3.50 -13.20
C THR A 320 28.52 4.37 -13.33
N LEU A 321 28.64 5.48 -14.04
CA LEU A 321 27.56 6.39 -14.39
C LEU A 321 27.07 6.13 -15.83
N PRO A 322 25.83 6.55 -16.18
CA PRO A 322 25.36 6.48 -17.56
C PRO A 322 26.23 7.34 -18.48
N SER A 323 26.39 6.91 -19.73
CA SER A 323 27.02 7.74 -20.78
C SER A 323 26.03 8.78 -21.31
N ASP A 324 26.53 9.87 -21.89
CA ASP A 324 25.69 10.94 -22.45
C ASP A 324 24.62 10.40 -23.43
N ASP A 325 24.99 9.46 -24.31
CA ASP A 325 24.07 8.79 -25.23
C ASP A 325 22.89 8.08 -24.53
N GLN A 326 23.11 7.55 -23.31
CA GLN A 326 22.09 6.85 -22.53
C GLN A 326 21.12 7.79 -21.82
N THR A 327 21.48 9.07 -21.72
CA THR A 327 20.68 10.09 -21.02
C THR A 327 19.66 10.79 -21.91
N HIS A 328 19.64 10.45 -23.21
CA HIS A 328 18.60 10.89 -24.13
C HIS A 328 17.35 10.01 -24.00
N TYR A 329 16.18 10.64 -23.95
CA TYR A 329 14.90 9.94 -23.87
C TYR A 329 13.91 10.40 -24.91
N ARG A 330 12.91 9.55 -25.15
CA ARG A 330 11.84 9.82 -26.11
C ARG A 330 10.73 10.64 -25.45
N SER A 331 10.42 11.81 -26.00
CA SER A 331 9.31 12.65 -25.57
C SER A 331 8.00 12.27 -26.28
N GLY A 332 6.84 12.58 -25.69
CA GLY A 332 5.52 12.25 -26.22
C GLY A 332 5.06 10.79 -26.04
N TYR A 333 5.69 10.03 -25.14
CA TYR A 333 5.30 8.67 -24.76
C TYR A 333 4.48 8.66 -23.47
N TYR A 334 3.56 7.71 -23.35
CA TYR A 334 2.58 7.63 -22.28
C TYR A 334 2.78 6.36 -21.45
N ALA A 335 2.44 6.44 -20.16
CA ALA A 335 2.37 5.28 -19.30
C ALA A 335 1.17 5.35 -18.36
N ARG A 336 0.58 4.18 -18.07
CA ARG A 336 -0.64 4.03 -17.29
C ARG A 336 -0.48 2.98 -16.20
N ALA A 337 -0.79 3.38 -14.96
CA ALA A 337 -1.00 2.48 -13.84
C ALA A 337 -2.46 1.97 -13.89
N LEU A 338 -2.69 0.84 -14.57
CA LEU A 338 -4.03 0.35 -14.91
C LEU A 338 -5.01 0.31 -13.73
N THR A 339 -4.65 -0.34 -12.63
CA THR A 339 -5.55 -0.44 -11.46
C THR A 339 -5.88 0.93 -10.86
N ALA A 340 -4.87 1.80 -10.71
CA ALA A 340 -5.07 3.15 -10.17
C ALA A 340 -5.97 3.99 -11.09
N ASP A 341 -5.75 3.87 -12.40
CA ASP A 341 -6.49 4.58 -13.43
C ASP A 341 -7.98 4.17 -13.46
N LEU A 342 -8.27 2.87 -13.35
CA LEU A 342 -9.64 2.36 -13.24
C LEU A 342 -10.33 2.81 -11.95
N TYR A 343 -9.60 2.86 -10.84
CA TYR A 343 -10.14 3.33 -9.57
C TYR A 343 -10.48 4.83 -9.61
N GLU A 344 -9.59 5.65 -10.17
CA GLU A 344 -9.83 7.08 -10.37
C GLU A 344 -11.03 7.31 -11.29
N LEU A 345 -11.10 6.57 -12.40
CA LEU A 345 -12.26 6.61 -13.30
C LEU A 345 -13.53 6.33 -12.52
N ARG A 346 -13.59 5.23 -11.74
CA ARG A 346 -14.76 4.89 -10.93
C ARG A 346 -15.15 6.00 -9.95
N ARG A 347 -14.18 6.67 -9.32
CA ARG A 347 -14.44 7.81 -8.41
C ARG A 347 -15.01 9.01 -9.15
N GLU A 348 -14.43 9.36 -10.29
CA GLU A 348 -14.93 10.45 -11.12
C GLU A 348 -16.34 10.16 -11.66
N MET A 349 -16.62 8.92 -12.04
CA MET A 349 -17.95 8.52 -12.47
C MET A 349 -18.98 8.67 -11.34
N ALA A 350 -18.58 8.38 -10.09
CA ALA A 350 -19.44 8.54 -8.92
C ALA A 350 -19.70 10.01 -8.54
N SER A 351 -18.79 10.94 -8.87
CA SER A 351 -18.97 12.37 -8.62
C SER A 351 -19.63 13.14 -9.77
N CYS A 352 -19.65 12.57 -10.98
CA CYS A 352 -20.24 13.20 -12.15
C CYS A 352 -21.77 13.24 -12.10
N HIS A 353 -22.33 14.44 -12.08
CA HIS A 353 -23.77 14.65 -12.25
C HIS A 353 -24.07 14.81 -13.76
N GLY A 354 -24.69 13.80 -14.38
CA GLY A 354 -25.18 13.84 -15.76
C GLY A 354 -24.53 12.83 -16.72
N LYS A 355 -25.37 12.07 -17.45
CA LYS A 355 -24.96 10.97 -18.36
C LYS A 355 -24.06 11.41 -19.51
N THR A 356 -24.23 12.62 -20.04
CA THR A 356 -23.47 13.14 -21.19
C THR A 356 -22.01 13.44 -20.84
N ARG A 357 -21.75 13.99 -19.65
CA ARG A 357 -20.39 14.29 -19.17
C ARG A 357 -19.61 13.00 -18.90
N LEU A 358 -20.30 12.00 -18.37
CA LEU A 358 -19.77 10.65 -18.16
C LEU A 358 -19.35 10.00 -19.49
N LEU A 359 -20.23 10.00 -20.50
CA LEU A 359 -19.95 9.44 -21.82
C LEU A 359 -18.77 10.14 -22.51
N LYS A 360 -18.68 11.48 -22.44
CA LYS A 360 -17.56 12.24 -22.99
C LYS A 360 -16.22 11.85 -22.35
N LYS A 361 -16.16 11.71 -21.02
CA LYS A 361 -14.94 11.29 -20.30
C LYS A 361 -14.55 9.85 -20.62
N LEU A 362 -15.52 8.95 -20.74
CA LEU A 362 -15.26 7.56 -21.11
C LEU A 362 -14.73 7.47 -22.55
N PHE A 363 -15.35 8.21 -23.46
CA PHE A 363 -14.95 8.24 -24.87
C PHE A 363 -13.56 8.84 -25.06
N SER A 364 -13.21 9.94 -24.38
CA SER A 364 -11.86 10.52 -24.47
C SER A 364 -10.78 9.54 -23.98
N ARG A 365 -11.08 8.76 -22.95
CA ARG A 365 -10.18 7.71 -22.42
C ARG A 365 -10.03 6.52 -23.38
N LEU A 366 -11.11 6.11 -24.04
CA LEU A 366 -11.09 5.03 -25.03
C LEU A 366 -10.41 5.47 -26.34
N ALA A 367 -10.62 6.72 -26.74
CA ALA A 367 -10.01 7.31 -27.93
C ALA A 367 -8.48 7.29 -27.85
N ASP A 368 -7.90 7.38 -26.64
CA ASP A 368 -6.46 7.28 -26.41
C ASP A 368 -5.90 5.86 -26.65
N GLY A 369 -6.73 4.82 -26.70
CA GLY A 369 -6.30 3.42 -26.83
C GLY A 369 -5.51 3.10 -28.10
N HIS A 370 -5.64 3.91 -29.16
CA HIS A 370 -4.81 3.80 -30.36
C HIS A 370 -3.31 3.95 -30.06
N ARG A 371 -2.93 4.66 -28.99
CA ARG A 371 -1.52 4.87 -28.59
C ARG A 371 -0.84 3.57 -28.18
N LEU A 372 -1.59 2.61 -27.62
CA LEU A 372 -1.09 1.27 -27.32
C LEU A 372 -0.74 0.52 -28.61
N LEU A 373 -1.56 0.64 -29.65
CA LEU A 373 -1.30 0.03 -30.97
C LEU A 373 -0.08 0.65 -31.65
N LEU A 374 0.13 1.96 -31.46
CA LEU A 374 1.30 2.69 -31.99
C LEU A 374 2.58 2.49 -31.16
N GLY A 375 2.55 1.71 -30.06
CA GLY A 375 3.69 1.56 -29.16
C GLY A 375 4.11 2.85 -28.44
N LYS A 376 3.25 3.88 -28.42
CA LYS A 376 3.45 5.16 -27.75
C LYS A 376 2.88 5.20 -26.34
N GLU A 377 2.15 4.18 -25.92
CA GLU A 377 1.65 4.01 -24.56
C GLU A 377 2.05 2.65 -24.00
N LYS A 378 2.25 2.59 -22.68
CA LYS A 378 2.52 1.35 -21.95
C LYS A 378 1.67 1.25 -20.69
N ILE A 379 1.23 0.04 -20.37
CA ILE A 379 0.70 -0.30 -19.04
C ILE A 379 1.88 -0.71 -18.14
N ASP A 380 1.94 -0.16 -16.93
CA ASP A 380 3.09 -0.30 -16.03
C ASP A 380 3.48 -1.76 -15.74
N SER A 381 2.48 -2.59 -15.46
CA SER A 381 2.66 -4.02 -15.18
C SER A 381 2.96 -4.83 -16.44
N PHE A 382 2.73 -4.31 -17.65
CA PHE A 382 2.91 -5.04 -18.90
C PHE A 382 4.37 -5.01 -19.40
N SER A 383 4.88 -6.16 -19.77
CA SER A 383 6.15 -6.30 -20.50
C SER A 383 6.09 -7.59 -21.32
N LEU A 384 6.47 -7.51 -22.60
CA LEU A 384 6.53 -8.70 -23.46
C LEU A 384 7.48 -9.76 -22.91
N THR A 385 8.61 -9.35 -22.33
CA THR A 385 9.61 -10.26 -21.76
C THR A 385 9.23 -10.78 -20.37
N ASP A 386 8.23 -10.19 -19.71
CA ASP A 386 7.82 -10.52 -18.34
C ASP A 386 6.32 -10.23 -18.16
N PRO A 387 5.42 -11.03 -18.78
CA PRO A 387 3.99 -10.71 -18.90
C PRO A 387 3.16 -11.07 -17.65
N LEU A 388 3.65 -11.97 -16.79
CA LEU A 388 2.87 -12.50 -15.68
C LEU A 388 2.38 -11.45 -14.67
N PRO A 389 3.13 -10.37 -14.34
CA PRO A 389 2.60 -9.31 -13.50
C PRO A 389 1.33 -8.64 -14.05
N PHE A 390 1.25 -8.43 -15.37
CA PHE A 390 0.04 -7.89 -16.00
C PHE A 390 -1.12 -8.88 -15.95
N VAL A 391 -0.86 -10.17 -16.20
CA VAL A 391 -1.87 -11.23 -16.08
C VAL A 391 -2.43 -11.26 -14.65
N ARG A 392 -1.57 -11.19 -13.64
CA ARG A 392 -1.99 -11.16 -12.22
C ARG A 392 -2.79 -9.90 -11.87
N GLU A 393 -2.41 -8.74 -12.39
CA GLU A 393 -3.20 -7.52 -12.23
C GLU A 393 -4.59 -7.68 -12.84
N GLY A 394 -4.69 -8.24 -14.05
CA GLY A 394 -5.95 -8.55 -14.72
C GLY A 394 -6.82 -9.54 -13.95
N VAL A 395 -6.22 -10.62 -13.41
CA VAL A 395 -6.92 -11.59 -12.54
C VAL A 395 -7.46 -10.91 -11.27
N LYS A 396 -6.68 -10.01 -10.64
CA LYS A 396 -7.11 -9.27 -9.45
C LYS A 396 -8.30 -8.36 -9.76
N ILE A 397 -8.21 -7.58 -10.84
CA ILE A 397 -9.32 -6.73 -11.32
C ILE A 397 -10.56 -7.58 -11.63
N GLY A 398 -10.39 -8.71 -12.33
CA GLY A 398 -11.46 -9.64 -12.67
C GLY A 398 -12.11 -10.26 -11.43
N ALA A 399 -11.33 -10.62 -10.42
CA ALA A 399 -11.81 -11.16 -9.15
C ALA A 399 -12.62 -10.13 -8.36
N GLU A 400 -12.20 -8.86 -8.31
CA GLU A 400 -12.95 -7.79 -7.66
C GLU A 400 -14.31 -7.53 -8.36
N LEU A 401 -14.32 -7.57 -9.69
CA LEU A 401 -15.56 -7.48 -10.48
C LEU A 401 -16.46 -8.69 -10.26
N ALA A 402 -15.90 -9.90 -10.29
CA ALA A 402 -16.63 -11.14 -10.05
C ALA A 402 -17.23 -11.18 -8.64
N ALA A 403 -16.49 -10.73 -7.60
CA ALA A 403 -16.99 -10.65 -6.23
C ALA A 403 -18.20 -9.71 -6.12
N ALA A 404 -18.18 -8.58 -6.83
CA ALA A 404 -19.33 -7.66 -6.89
C ALA A 404 -20.56 -8.29 -7.57
N VAL A 405 -20.34 -9.19 -8.54
CA VAL A 405 -21.38 -9.92 -9.26
C VAL A 405 -21.91 -11.11 -8.45
N THR A 406 -21.04 -11.93 -7.84
CA THR A 406 -21.41 -13.13 -7.07
C THR A 406 -22.32 -12.79 -5.89
N ARG A 407 -22.16 -11.59 -5.30
CA ARG A 407 -23.08 -11.08 -4.24
C ARG A 407 -24.53 -10.94 -4.73
N ARG A 408 -24.76 -10.84 -6.04
CA ARG A 408 -26.10 -10.73 -6.64
C ARG A 408 -26.72 -12.08 -7.02
N PHE A 409 -25.94 -13.18 -7.02
CA PHE A 409 -26.39 -14.48 -7.51
C PHE A 409 -26.34 -15.58 -6.42
N PRO A 410 -27.49 -15.95 -5.82
CA PRO A 410 -27.59 -16.94 -4.73
C PRO A 410 -26.99 -18.33 -5.04
N VAL A 411 -26.98 -18.75 -6.31
CA VAL A 411 -26.50 -20.07 -6.72
C VAL A 411 -24.98 -20.21 -6.56
N LEU A 412 -24.21 -19.17 -6.90
CA LEU A 412 -22.75 -19.17 -6.77
C LEU A 412 -22.33 -19.22 -5.29
N LEU A 413 -23.10 -18.55 -4.43
CA LEU A 413 -22.91 -18.58 -2.98
C LEU A 413 -23.15 -19.96 -2.39
N LYS A 414 -24.20 -20.65 -2.84
CA LYS A 414 -24.47 -22.04 -2.44
C LYS A 414 -23.28 -22.96 -2.76
N GLY A 415 -22.70 -22.82 -3.95
CA GLY A 415 -21.51 -23.57 -4.36
C GLY A 415 -20.31 -23.32 -3.43
N ARG A 416 -20.01 -22.04 -3.14
CA ARG A 416 -18.94 -21.68 -2.21
C ARG A 416 -19.13 -22.30 -0.83
N CYS A 417 -20.32 -22.17 -0.23
CA CYS A 417 -20.59 -22.74 1.09
C CYS A 417 -20.43 -24.27 1.12
N LEU A 418 -20.81 -24.97 0.05
CA LEU A 418 -20.61 -26.43 -0.06
C LEU A 418 -19.13 -26.80 -0.12
N ILE A 419 -18.33 -26.04 -0.90
CA ILE A 419 -16.88 -26.24 -0.99
C ILE A 419 -16.22 -25.98 0.36
N THR A 420 -16.56 -24.87 1.03
CA THR A 420 -16.05 -24.53 2.37
C THR A 420 -16.35 -25.66 3.37
N ARG A 421 -17.60 -26.15 3.40
CA ARG A 421 -17.99 -27.26 4.28
C ARG A 421 -17.25 -28.55 3.97
N TYR A 422 -17.05 -28.89 2.70
CA TYR A 422 -16.29 -30.07 2.31
C TYR A 422 -14.82 -29.98 2.76
N ARG A 423 -14.17 -28.83 2.52
CA ARG A 423 -12.80 -28.57 2.96
C ARG A 423 -12.65 -28.67 4.47
N LEU A 424 -13.55 -28.04 5.22
CA LEU A 424 -13.55 -28.11 6.69
C LEU A 424 -13.74 -29.55 7.19
N LYS A 425 -14.70 -30.31 6.63
CA LYS A 425 -14.86 -31.74 6.98
C LYS A 425 -13.59 -32.54 6.72
N LYS A 426 -12.90 -32.30 5.61
CA LYS A 426 -11.64 -32.96 5.29
C LYS A 426 -10.55 -32.60 6.32
N LEU A 427 -10.42 -31.32 6.68
CA LEU A 427 -9.45 -30.85 7.66
C LEU A 427 -9.68 -31.49 9.05
N PHE A 428 -10.91 -31.42 9.58
CA PHE A 428 -11.22 -31.98 10.91
C PHE A 428 -11.24 -33.51 10.94
N ARG A 429 -11.50 -34.19 9.82
CA ARG A 429 -11.30 -35.65 9.73
C ARG A 429 -9.83 -36.04 9.76
N SER A 430 -8.95 -35.23 9.15
CA SER A 430 -7.51 -35.52 9.16
C SER A 430 -6.87 -35.28 10.52
N ASN A 431 -7.41 -34.34 11.30
CA ASN A 431 -6.99 -34.07 12.66
C ASN A 431 -8.17 -33.39 13.39
N PRO A 432 -8.86 -34.07 14.32
CA PRO A 432 -9.99 -33.51 15.06
C PRO A 432 -9.56 -32.48 16.12
N HIS A 433 -8.29 -32.50 16.54
CA HIS A 433 -7.72 -31.62 17.56
C HIS A 433 -7.16 -30.30 16.99
N ARG A 434 -7.41 -29.99 15.71
CA ARG A 434 -6.96 -28.73 15.10
C ARG A 434 -7.44 -27.53 15.90
N ARG A 435 -6.52 -26.59 16.13
CA ARG A 435 -6.84 -25.32 16.77
C ARG A 435 -7.70 -24.46 15.85
N ILE A 436 -8.70 -23.82 16.44
CA ILE A 436 -9.70 -22.98 15.78
C ILE A 436 -9.46 -21.53 16.21
N LEU A 437 -9.21 -20.66 15.24
CA LEU A 437 -8.92 -19.25 15.47
C LEU A 437 -10.02 -18.39 14.88
N PHE A 438 -10.52 -17.42 15.64
CA PHE A 438 -11.46 -16.41 15.13
C PHE A 438 -10.78 -15.04 15.02
N VAL A 439 -10.85 -14.41 13.85
CA VAL A 439 -10.13 -13.15 13.60
C VAL A 439 -11.07 -12.10 13.03
N CYS A 440 -11.21 -10.98 13.74
CA CYS A 440 -11.96 -9.81 13.27
C CYS A 440 -11.08 -8.55 13.31
N TYR A 441 -11.63 -7.37 13.02
CA TYR A 441 -10.84 -6.14 13.04
C TYR A 441 -10.31 -5.80 14.44
N GLY A 442 -11.21 -5.67 15.42
CA GLY A 442 -10.87 -5.14 16.73
C GLY A 442 -10.57 -6.15 17.85
N ASN A 443 -11.00 -7.40 17.72
CA ASN A 443 -11.01 -8.41 18.80
C ASN A 443 -11.67 -7.94 20.11
N ILE A 444 -12.78 -7.21 19.99
CA ILE A 444 -13.57 -6.67 21.12
C ILE A 444 -15.08 -6.97 21.04
N MET A 445 -15.54 -7.60 19.96
CA MET A 445 -16.97 -7.90 19.73
C MET A 445 -17.15 -9.26 19.06
N ARG A 446 -16.93 -9.33 17.73
CA ARG A 446 -17.23 -10.52 16.91
C ARG A 446 -16.39 -11.75 17.24
N SER A 447 -15.06 -11.63 17.14
CA SER A 447 -14.15 -12.75 17.38
C SER A 447 -14.12 -13.26 18.82
N PRO A 448 -14.16 -12.43 19.88
CA PRO A 448 -14.21 -12.97 21.24
C PRO A 448 -15.53 -13.65 21.59
N PHE A 449 -16.65 -13.15 21.06
CA PHE A 449 -17.92 -13.86 21.20
C PHE A 449 -17.88 -15.22 20.50
N ALA A 450 -17.35 -15.27 19.27
CA ALA A 450 -17.21 -16.52 18.53
C ALA A 450 -16.30 -17.55 19.25
N GLU A 451 -15.22 -17.09 19.88
CA GLU A 451 -14.35 -17.93 20.72
C GLU A 451 -15.13 -18.58 21.87
N GLN A 452 -15.88 -17.80 22.64
CA GLN A 452 -16.65 -18.32 23.79
C GLN A 452 -17.70 -19.35 23.35
N VAL A 453 -18.46 -19.04 22.31
CA VAL A 453 -19.48 -19.95 21.76
C VAL A 453 -18.84 -21.24 21.25
N CYS A 454 -17.72 -21.14 20.55
CA CYS A 454 -17.04 -22.30 20.00
C CYS A 454 -16.36 -23.14 21.08
N ARG A 455 -15.75 -22.51 22.09
CA ARG A 455 -15.12 -23.20 23.23
C ARG A 455 -16.13 -24.07 23.96
N GLN A 456 -17.27 -23.51 24.33
CA GLN A 456 -18.35 -24.27 24.99
C GLN A 456 -18.85 -25.43 24.12
N ALA A 457 -18.97 -25.23 22.81
CA ALA A 457 -19.43 -26.27 21.90
C ALA A 457 -18.38 -27.39 21.67
N VAL A 458 -17.08 -27.05 21.70
CA VAL A 458 -15.95 -27.98 21.57
C VAL A 458 -15.77 -28.81 22.84
N GLU A 459 -15.87 -28.18 24.01
CA GLU A 459 -15.83 -28.85 25.33
C GLU A 459 -16.94 -29.90 25.44
N GLN A 460 -18.17 -29.56 25.03
CA GLN A 460 -19.29 -30.51 25.00
C GLN A 460 -19.05 -31.72 24.09
N LEU A 461 -18.21 -31.57 23.05
CA LEU A 461 -17.88 -32.62 22.10
C LEU A 461 -16.58 -33.36 22.45
N ASN A 462 -15.87 -32.97 23.51
CA ASN A 462 -14.58 -33.53 23.96
C ASN A 462 -13.52 -33.65 22.84
N THR A 463 -13.49 -32.70 21.91
CA THR A 463 -12.55 -32.80 20.78
C THR A 463 -11.14 -32.31 21.09
N GLY A 464 -10.86 -31.80 22.30
CA GLY A 464 -9.53 -31.33 22.70
C GLY A 464 -8.95 -30.19 21.83
N SER A 465 -9.77 -29.57 20.98
CA SER A 465 -9.35 -28.52 20.05
C SER A 465 -9.09 -27.21 20.83
N GLY A 466 -7.93 -26.59 20.64
CA GLY A 466 -7.70 -25.23 21.14
C GLY A 466 -8.62 -24.22 20.43
N VAL A 467 -9.18 -23.26 21.16
CA VAL A 467 -10.00 -22.17 20.58
C VAL A 467 -9.51 -20.83 21.09
N GLU A 468 -9.14 -19.95 20.17
CA GLU A 468 -8.63 -18.60 20.47
C GLU A 468 -9.20 -17.56 19.50
N SER A 469 -9.09 -16.28 19.87
CA SER A 469 -9.44 -15.17 19.00
C SER A 469 -8.40 -14.05 18.99
N PHE A 470 -8.31 -13.38 17.84
CA PHE A 470 -7.38 -12.29 17.60
C PHE A 470 -8.04 -11.16 16.80
N GLY A 471 -7.30 -10.06 16.69
CA GLY A 471 -7.65 -8.85 15.96
C GLY A 471 -6.51 -8.34 15.09
N PHE A 472 -6.77 -7.31 14.30
CA PHE A 472 -5.75 -6.60 13.51
C PHE A 472 -5.36 -5.25 14.11
N HIS A 473 -6.12 -4.77 15.10
CA HIS A 473 -6.08 -3.40 15.58
C HIS A 473 -5.32 -3.23 16.90
N THR A 474 -4.30 -2.39 16.87
CA THR A 474 -3.55 -1.89 18.04
C THR A 474 -4.20 -0.61 18.61
N PRO A 475 -4.19 -0.37 19.93
CA PRO A 475 -3.52 -1.15 20.98
C PRO A 475 -4.28 -2.44 21.35
N GLU A 476 -3.56 -3.36 21.99
CA GLU A 476 -4.10 -4.57 22.63
C GLU A 476 -4.73 -4.23 23.99
N ASP A 477 -5.16 -5.26 24.72
CA ASP A 477 -5.68 -5.19 26.09
C ASP A 477 -6.95 -4.34 26.28
N ARG A 478 -7.61 -3.98 25.18
CA ARG A 478 -8.93 -3.34 25.22
C ARG A 478 -10.00 -4.33 25.67
N GLN A 479 -10.90 -3.86 26.53
CA GLN A 479 -12.08 -4.59 26.95
C GLN A 479 -13.18 -4.53 25.87
N SER A 480 -14.06 -5.55 25.85
CA SER A 480 -15.26 -5.54 25.02
C SER A 480 -16.21 -4.39 25.45
N PRO A 481 -16.80 -3.63 24.51
CA PRO A 481 -17.75 -2.55 24.83
C PRO A 481 -18.95 -3.03 25.65
N ALA A 482 -19.59 -2.11 26.39
CA ALA A 482 -20.69 -2.44 27.30
C ALA A 482 -21.84 -3.17 26.58
N GLU A 483 -22.23 -2.71 25.40
CA GLU A 483 -23.28 -3.32 24.58
C GLU A 483 -22.91 -4.75 24.14
N ALA A 484 -21.63 -4.99 23.89
CA ALA A 484 -21.12 -6.31 23.52
C ALA A 484 -21.14 -7.29 24.69
N ARG A 485 -20.76 -6.85 25.89
CA ARG A 485 -20.85 -7.67 27.11
C ARG A 485 -22.30 -7.95 27.48
N GLN A 486 -23.17 -6.94 27.44
CA GLN A 486 -24.59 -7.09 27.71
C GLN A 486 -25.28 -8.03 26.72
N ALA A 487 -25.00 -7.91 25.41
CA ALA A 487 -25.54 -8.82 24.40
C ALA A 487 -25.06 -10.27 24.58
N ALA A 488 -23.79 -10.46 24.96
CA ALA A 488 -23.25 -11.79 25.24
C ALA A 488 -23.95 -12.43 26.45
N LEU A 489 -24.11 -11.67 27.55
CA LEU A 489 -24.77 -12.16 28.77
C LEU A 489 -26.23 -12.55 28.52
N GLN A 490 -26.96 -11.80 27.69
CA GLN A 490 -28.32 -12.16 27.26
C GLN A 490 -28.40 -13.46 26.45
N LEU A 491 -27.28 -13.91 25.89
CA LEU A 491 -27.14 -15.18 25.18
C LEU A 491 -26.41 -16.24 26.04
N ASN A 492 -26.20 -15.98 27.33
CA ASN A 492 -25.52 -16.84 28.30
C ASN A 492 -23.99 -17.01 28.08
N TYR A 493 -23.33 -16.01 27.49
CA TYR A 493 -21.87 -15.98 27.34
C TYR A 493 -21.26 -14.78 28.09
N ASN A 494 -20.07 -14.95 28.66
CA ASN A 494 -19.36 -13.90 29.38
C ASN A 494 -18.18 -13.36 28.56
N LEU A 495 -18.08 -12.03 28.45
CA LEU A 495 -16.98 -11.32 27.77
C LEU A 495 -16.25 -10.34 28.70
N GLU A 496 -16.53 -10.35 30.01
CA GLU A 496 -15.94 -9.41 30.98
C GLU A 496 -14.41 -9.54 31.07
N ASP A 497 -13.92 -10.78 31.11
CA ASP A 497 -12.51 -11.10 31.26
C ASP A 497 -11.74 -11.09 29.93
N HIS A 498 -12.45 -10.99 28.79
CA HIS A 498 -11.80 -10.93 27.49
C HIS A 498 -10.97 -9.66 27.36
N ARG A 499 -9.76 -9.80 26.78
CA ARG A 499 -8.87 -8.70 26.42
C ARG A 499 -8.41 -8.88 24.99
N SER A 500 -8.51 -7.81 24.20
CA SER A 500 -8.14 -7.86 22.78
C SER A 500 -6.65 -8.16 22.58
N LYS A 501 -6.34 -8.99 21.59
CA LYS A 501 -4.98 -9.37 21.16
C LYS A 501 -4.83 -9.08 19.67
N CYS A 502 -3.63 -8.68 19.22
CA CYS A 502 -3.35 -8.57 17.79
C CYS A 502 -2.76 -9.89 17.29
N LEU A 503 -3.22 -10.32 16.11
CA LEU A 503 -2.69 -11.50 15.45
C LEU A 503 -1.29 -11.21 14.91
N ARG A 504 -0.30 -11.97 15.33
CA ARG A 504 1.05 -11.99 14.77
C ARG A 504 1.25 -13.25 13.93
N GLN A 505 2.23 -13.24 13.03
CA GLN A 505 2.55 -14.42 12.24
C GLN A 505 3.03 -15.59 13.11
N CYS A 506 3.67 -15.32 14.25
CA CYS A 506 4.11 -16.33 15.21
C CYS A 506 2.96 -16.99 15.98
N ASP A 507 1.76 -16.39 15.99
CA ASP A 507 0.58 -16.96 16.65
C ASP A 507 -0.10 -18.02 15.76
N LEU A 508 0.36 -18.19 14.51
CA LEU A 508 -0.26 -19.05 13.50
C LEU A 508 0.60 -20.28 13.22
N GLU A 509 -0.08 -21.41 13.06
CA GLU A 509 0.47 -22.67 12.57
C GLU A 509 -0.23 -23.09 11.27
N ASP A 510 0.47 -23.84 10.40
CA ASP A 510 -0.10 -24.32 9.13
C ASP A 510 -1.31 -25.25 9.34
N SER A 511 -1.43 -25.86 10.53
CA SER A 511 -2.54 -26.72 10.92
C SER A 511 -3.79 -25.99 11.37
N ASP A 512 -3.70 -24.70 11.70
CA ASP A 512 -4.81 -23.92 12.25
C ASP A 512 -5.97 -23.82 11.26
N VAL A 513 -7.19 -23.69 11.79
CA VAL A 513 -8.39 -23.34 11.02
C VAL A 513 -8.81 -21.93 11.43
N VAL A 514 -8.66 -20.97 10.52
CA VAL A 514 -8.92 -19.56 10.78
C VAL A 514 -10.28 -19.14 10.22
N PHE A 515 -11.15 -18.60 11.06
CA PHE A 515 -12.43 -18.03 10.68
C PHE A 515 -12.40 -16.50 10.69
N ILE A 516 -12.89 -15.91 9.61
CA ILE A 516 -13.01 -14.47 9.41
C ILE A 516 -14.47 -14.06 9.19
N PHE A 517 -14.78 -12.79 9.43
CA PHE A 517 -16.17 -12.33 9.49
C PHE A 517 -16.60 -11.57 8.23
N ASP A 518 -15.70 -10.84 7.59
CA ASP A 518 -16.03 -10.00 6.44
C ASP A 518 -14.88 -9.91 5.41
N GLU A 519 -15.16 -9.29 4.26
CA GLU A 519 -14.19 -9.11 3.17
C GLU A 519 -12.96 -8.29 3.60
N LYS A 520 -13.12 -7.34 4.52
CA LYS A 520 -11.98 -6.55 5.01
C LYS A 520 -11.02 -7.45 5.79
N ASN A 521 -11.54 -8.35 6.63
CA ASN A 521 -10.73 -9.33 7.34
C ASN A 521 -10.04 -10.28 6.36
N HIS A 522 -10.75 -10.75 5.31
CA HIS A 522 -10.18 -11.59 4.28
C HIS A 522 -9.02 -10.92 3.54
N ALA A 523 -9.19 -9.66 3.15
CA ALA A 523 -8.17 -8.88 2.46
C ALA A 523 -6.90 -8.75 3.33
N VAL A 524 -7.04 -8.46 4.64
CA VAL A 524 -5.90 -8.37 5.56
C VAL A 524 -5.21 -9.72 5.74
N ILE A 525 -5.95 -10.82 5.98
CA ILE A 525 -5.36 -12.17 6.13
C ILE A 525 -4.57 -12.55 4.88
N THR A 526 -5.17 -12.39 3.70
CA THR A 526 -4.57 -12.82 2.44
C THR A 526 -3.34 -11.99 2.07
N ALA A 527 -3.38 -10.68 2.33
CA ALA A 527 -2.27 -9.78 2.03
C ALA A 527 -1.10 -9.93 3.02
N SER A 528 -1.38 -10.11 4.31
CA SER A 528 -0.35 -9.94 5.35
C SER A 528 0.13 -11.24 5.98
N TYR A 529 -0.64 -12.32 5.95
CA TYR A 529 -0.34 -13.53 6.71
C TYR A 529 -0.17 -14.75 5.81
N HIS A 530 0.66 -15.71 6.25
CA HIS A 530 0.63 -17.07 5.73
C HIS A 530 -0.42 -17.86 6.48
N VAL A 531 -1.61 -18.02 5.88
CA VAL A 531 -2.71 -18.80 6.45
C VAL A 531 -3.29 -19.72 5.37
N PRO A 532 -2.92 -21.01 5.33
CA PRO A 532 -3.40 -21.94 4.30
C PRO A 532 -4.90 -22.26 4.42
N ASN A 533 -5.47 -22.11 5.62
CA ASN A 533 -6.81 -22.56 5.98
C ASN A 533 -7.68 -21.43 6.57
N ALA A 534 -7.91 -20.38 5.79
CA ALA A 534 -8.82 -19.29 6.16
C ALA A 534 -10.21 -19.48 5.52
N PHE A 535 -11.28 -19.25 6.29
CA PHE A 535 -12.67 -19.42 5.86
C PHE A 535 -13.58 -18.32 6.38
N TYR A 536 -14.56 -17.91 5.56
CA TYR A 536 -15.65 -17.06 6.03
C TYR A 536 -16.55 -17.82 7.00
N LEU A 537 -16.77 -17.27 8.20
CA LEU A 537 -17.67 -17.88 9.18
C LEU A 537 -19.10 -18.01 8.63
N SER A 538 -19.55 -17.00 7.88
CA SER A 538 -20.88 -16.94 7.26
C SER A 538 -21.11 -18.04 6.20
N ASP A 539 -20.07 -18.68 5.65
CA ASP A 539 -20.24 -19.83 4.74
C ASP A 539 -20.84 -21.06 5.45
N LEU A 540 -20.86 -21.06 6.79
CA LEU A 540 -21.50 -22.10 7.59
C LEU A 540 -23.02 -21.89 7.75
N GLN A 541 -23.58 -20.75 7.37
CA GLN A 541 -25.00 -20.46 7.55
C GLN A 541 -25.93 -21.34 6.72
N PRO A 542 -27.18 -21.54 7.18
CA PRO A 542 -28.23 -22.11 6.34
C PRO A 542 -28.50 -21.27 5.09
N PHE A 543 -28.78 -21.94 3.96
CA PHE A 543 -28.84 -21.32 2.63
C PHE A 543 -29.94 -20.27 2.42
N TRP A 544 -30.89 -20.15 3.36
CA TRP A 544 -31.98 -19.17 3.29
C TRP A 544 -31.61 -17.81 3.90
N ASN A 545 -30.48 -17.70 4.62
CA ASN A 545 -30.00 -16.41 5.14
C ASN A 545 -29.14 -15.70 4.08
N ARG A 546 -29.58 -14.51 3.64
CA ARG A 546 -29.12 -13.85 2.39
C ARG A 546 -27.82 -13.04 2.52
N THR A 547 -27.11 -13.10 3.64
CA THR A 547 -25.86 -12.34 3.86
C THR A 547 -24.64 -13.16 3.47
N ALA A 548 -24.36 -13.15 2.17
CA ALA A 548 -23.21 -13.78 1.54
C ALA A 548 -21.86 -13.30 2.11
N GLY A 549 -21.10 -14.19 2.76
CA GLY A 549 -19.69 -13.93 3.07
C GLY A 549 -19.44 -12.88 4.15
N GLU A 550 -20.49 -12.40 4.82
CA GLU A 550 -20.39 -11.30 5.78
C GLU A 550 -21.21 -11.55 7.05
N VAL A 551 -20.51 -11.49 8.18
CA VAL A 551 -21.04 -11.16 9.49
C VAL A 551 -20.64 -9.72 9.74
N ALA A 552 -21.55 -8.79 9.44
CA ALA A 552 -21.28 -7.35 9.47
C ALA A 552 -20.77 -6.90 10.85
N ASP A 553 -19.86 -5.92 10.86
CA ASP A 553 -19.33 -5.36 12.09
C ASP A 553 -20.43 -4.59 12.85
N PRO A 554 -20.80 -4.98 14.09
CA PRO A 554 -21.87 -4.33 14.81
C PRO A 554 -21.43 -3.04 15.52
N TYR A 555 -20.18 -2.61 15.35
CA TYR A 555 -19.65 -1.40 15.99
C TYR A 555 -20.52 -0.17 15.69
N GLY A 556 -21.00 0.48 16.75
CA GLY A 556 -21.86 1.67 16.66
C GLY A 556 -23.34 1.40 16.34
N LEU A 557 -23.78 0.13 16.24
CA LEU A 557 -25.18 -0.22 15.94
C LEU A 557 -26.06 -0.39 17.20
N GLY A 558 -25.51 -0.13 18.39
CA GLY A 558 -26.19 -0.33 19.67
C GLY A 558 -26.47 -1.81 20.01
N LEU A 559 -27.13 -2.04 21.14
CA LEU A 559 -27.34 -3.37 21.72
C LEU A 559 -28.05 -4.34 20.76
N GLU A 560 -29.11 -3.90 20.07
CA GLU A 560 -29.86 -4.76 19.15
C GLU A 560 -29.02 -5.20 17.94
N GLY A 561 -28.22 -4.28 17.38
CA GLY A 561 -27.31 -4.57 16.29
C GLY A 561 -26.28 -5.62 16.68
N VAL A 562 -25.70 -5.50 17.88
CA VAL A 562 -24.76 -6.49 18.42
C VAL A 562 -25.44 -7.84 18.65
N ARG A 563 -26.64 -7.86 19.24
CA ARG A 563 -27.38 -9.11 19.49
C ARG A 563 -27.69 -9.88 18.20
N ASN A 564 -28.09 -9.17 17.14
CA ASN A 564 -28.35 -9.78 15.84
C ASN A 564 -27.08 -10.37 15.22
N CYS A 565 -25.94 -9.67 15.33
CA CYS A 565 -24.64 -10.18 14.93
C CYS A 565 -24.26 -11.45 15.71
N TYR A 566 -24.48 -11.48 17.03
CA TYR A 566 -24.15 -12.63 17.88
C TYR A 566 -25.02 -13.86 17.59
N ARG A 567 -26.33 -13.69 17.38
CA ARG A 567 -27.21 -14.78 16.90
C ARG A 567 -26.72 -15.36 15.57
N GLN A 568 -26.25 -14.48 14.67
CA GLN A 568 -25.69 -14.89 13.39
C GLN A 568 -24.42 -15.76 13.59
N ILE A 569 -23.54 -15.39 14.51
CA ILE A 569 -22.33 -16.15 14.87
C ILE A 569 -22.68 -17.52 15.48
N GLU A 570 -23.61 -17.54 16.44
CA GLU A 570 -24.04 -18.77 17.12
C GLU A 570 -24.62 -19.80 16.14
N GLN A 571 -25.41 -19.36 15.16
CA GLN A 571 -25.92 -20.24 14.10
C GLN A 571 -24.79 -20.87 13.26
N CYS A 572 -23.73 -20.10 12.95
CA CYS A 572 -22.59 -20.60 12.19
C CYS A 572 -21.80 -21.65 12.99
N ILE A 573 -21.54 -21.36 14.26
CA ILE A 573 -20.77 -22.24 15.14
C ILE A 573 -21.57 -23.50 15.49
N SER A 574 -22.87 -23.40 15.75
CA SER A 574 -23.73 -24.57 15.95
C SER A 574 -23.66 -25.53 14.75
N ARG A 575 -23.56 -25.00 13.53
CA ARG A 575 -23.35 -25.82 12.33
C ARG A 575 -21.96 -26.43 12.29
N LEU A 576 -20.91 -25.67 12.62
CA LEU A 576 -19.54 -26.18 12.72
C LEU A 576 -19.48 -27.40 13.64
N SER A 577 -20.03 -27.26 14.85
CA SER A 577 -20.00 -28.30 15.88
C SER A 577 -20.79 -29.56 15.46
N LYS A 578 -22.02 -29.38 14.94
CA LYS A 578 -22.92 -30.51 14.60
C LYS A 578 -22.50 -31.30 13.37
N ASP A 579 -21.96 -30.64 12.34
CA ASP A 579 -21.75 -31.27 11.03
C ASP A 579 -20.30 -31.63 10.72
N ILE A 580 -19.37 -30.90 11.33
CA ILE A 580 -17.96 -30.87 10.91
C ILE A 580 -17.08 -31.45 12.02
N ILE A 581 -17.22 -30.94 13.25
CA ILE A 581 -16.41 -31.37 14.40
C ILE A 581 -16.87 -32.74 14.91
N SER A 582 -18.18 -32.92 15.17
CA SER A 582 -18.74 -34.18 15.73
C SER A 582 -18.49 -35.43 14.87
N LYS A 583 -18.47 -35.29 13.53
CA LYS A 583 -18.23 -36.40 12.59
C LYS A 583 -16.75 -36.67 12.34
N GLY A 584 -15.84 -35.81 12.85
CA GLY A 584 -14.40 -36.02 12.80
C GLY A 584 -13.91 -37.03 13.84
N GLY A 585 -14.52 -37.07 15.02
CA GLY A 585 -14.15 -37.98 16.12
C GLY A 585 -14.78 -39.38 16.09
N ALA A 586 -15.61 -39.69 15.10
CA ALA A 586 -16.41 -40.92 15.09
C ALA A 586 -15.73 -42.15 14.44
N TYR A 587 -14.43 -42.12 14.16
CA TYR A 587 -13.69 -43.21 13.50
C TYR A 587 -12.47 -43.74 14.28
N GLU A 588 -12.29 -43.38 15.55
CA GLU A 588 -11.33 -44.05 16.46
C GLU A 588 -11.99 -45.17 17.28
N ARG A 589 -12.70 -46.09 16.61
CA ARG A 589 -13.08 -47.37 17.22
C ARG A 589 -12.84 -48.53 16.27
#